data_AF-A0A1J3DLU1-F1
#
_entry.id   AF-A0A1J3DLU1-F1
#
_cell.length_a   1.000
_cell.length_b   1.000
_cell.length_c   1.000
_cell.angle_alpha   90.00
_cell.angle_beta   90.00
_cell.angle_gamma   90.00
#
_symmetry.space_group_name_H-M   'P 1'
#
loop_
_entity.id
_entity.type
_entity.pdbx_description
1 polymer ?
#
loop_
_entity_poly.entity_id
_entity_poly.type
_entity_poly.pdbx_seq_one_letter_code
_entity_poly.pdbx_strand_id
1 'polypeptide(L)'
;EKLNLANCFSLESISDLSDLEILHELNLTNCDKVDDIPGLERLKALKRLYMSGCNSRCSSEVKKRLSKASLKMMRNLSLPGNRVPDWFSQGPVTFSEQPNRELKGVVLAVVVALHHDDQQLPDVVGIKAQIFKLDFVVLNHTLHLSGVPRTSNDQLHICRYPHHHPMVKMLKDGYTVQVV
;
A
#
# COMPACT_ATOMS: atom_id res chain seq x y z
N GLU A 1 5.88 -16.50 4.31
CA GLU A 1 6.05 -16.23 5.76
C GLU A 1 5.72 -14.77 6.11
N LYS A 2 5.63 -14.43 7.40
CA LYS A 2 5.36 -13.07 7.88
C LYS A 2 6.33 -12.72 9.01
N LEU A 3 6.90 -11.51 8.97
CA LEU A 3 7.73 -10.95 10.04
C LEU A 3 7.06 -9.67 10.53
N ASN A 4 6.65 -9.67 11.80
CA ASN A 4 5.97 -8.54 12.43
C ASN A 4 6.82 -7.97 13.56
N LEU A 5 7.30 -6.75 13.34
CA LEU A 5 8.07 -5.93 14.27
C LEU A 5 7.32 -4.63 14.62
N ALA A 6 6.01 -4.58 14.34
CA ALA A 6 5.21 -3.40 14.63
C ALA A 6 5.29 -3.03 16.12
N ASN A 7 5.34 -1.73 16.41
CA ASN A 7 5.41 -1.16 17.75
C ASN A 7 6.70 -1.49 18.53
N CYS A 8 7.75 -1.99 17.86
CA CYS A 8 9.07 -2.06 18.46
C CYS A 8 9.72 -0.65 18.50
N PHE A 9 9.23 0.23 19.38
CA PHE A 9 9.64 1.65 19.48
C PHE A 9 11.12 1.85 19.88
N SER A 10 11.75 0.82 20.44
CA SER A 10 13.17 0.83 20.81
C SER A 10 14.06 0.13 19.78
N LEU A 11 13.49 -0.35 18.66
CA LEU A 11 14.27 -1.02 17.61
C LEU A 11 15.09 0.02 16.83
N GLU A 12 16.41 -0.02 16.98
CA GLU A 12 17.32 0.93 16.34
C GLU A 12 17.92 0.38 15.04
N SER A 13 17.98 -0.94 14.89
CA SER A 13 18.55 -1.59 13.71
C SER A 13 17.88 -2.92 13.41
N ILE A 14 17.98 -3.34 12.15
CA ILE A 14 17.51 -4.63 11.66
C ILE A 14 18.69 -5.32 11.00
N SER A 15 18.89 -6.60 11.30
CA SER A 15 19.87 -7.44 10.61
C SER A 15 19.53 -7.57 9.12
N ASP A 16 20.51 -7.96 8.31
CA ASP A 16 20.28 -8.18 6.89
C ASP A 16 19.22 -9.26 6.66
N LEU A 17 18.19 -8.93 5.87
CA LEU A 17 17.05 -9.80 5.61
C LEU A 17 17.21 -10.62 4.31
N SER A 18 18.36 -10.56 3.64
CA SER A 18 18.58 -11.13 2.29
C SER A 18 18.19 -12.61 2.16
N ASP A 19 18.35 -13.39 3.23
CA ASP A 19 18.10 -14.83 3.23
C ASP A 19 16.62 -15.17 3.46
N LEU A 20 15.77 -14.19 3.77
CA LEU A 20 14.33 -14.38 3.98
C LEU A 20 13.56 -14.38 2.65
N GLU A 21 14.03 -15.14 1.65
CA GLU A 21 13.52 -15.07 0.27
C GLU A 21 12.03 -15.42 0.12
N ILE A 22 11.46 -16.16 1.09
CA ILE A 22 10.04 -16.58 1.14
C ILE A 22 9.16 -15.67 2.02
N LEU A 23 9.72 -14.57 2.53
CA LEU A 23 8.98 -13.58 3.29
C LEU A 23 7.94 -12.88 2.39
N HIS A 24 6.67 -12.95 2.77
CA HIS A 24 5.57 -12.33 2.01
C HIS A 24 5.07 -11.03 2.64
N GLU A 25 5.36 -10.81 3.93
CA GLU A 25 4.91 -9.66 4.70
C GLU A 25 5.97 -9.23 5.70
N LEU A 26 6.31 -7.95 5.66
CA LEU A 26 7.17 -7.28 6.63
C LEU A 26 6.39 -6.11 7.23
N ASN A 27 6.22 -6.12 8.56
CA ASN A 27 5.56 -5.04 9.29
C ASN A 27 6.54 -4.39 10.27
N LEU A 28 6.79 -3.10 10.07
CA LEU A 28 7.65 -2.21 10.85
C LEU A 28 6.89 -0.96 11.31
N THR A 29 5.55 -1.01 11.32
CA THR A 29 4.73 0.11 11.76
C THR A 29 5.16 0.61 13.13
N ASN A 30 5.36 1.93 13.26
CA ASN A 30 5.87 2.63 14.45
C ASN A 30 7.29 2.26 14.89
N CYS A 31 8.15 1.71 14.02
CA CYS A 31 9.59 1.60 14.27
C CYS A 31 10.28 2.91 13.86
N ASP A 32 10.17 3.93 14.69
CA ASP A 32 10.66 5.30 14.43
C ASP A 32 12.17 5.47 14.59
N LYS A 33 12.86 4.54 15.27
CA LYS A 33 14.32 4.56 15.45
C LYS A 33 15.10 3.72 14.43
N VAL A 34 14.43 2.90 13.62
CA VAL A 34 15.09 2.13 12.56
C VAL A 34 15.49 3.07 11.45
N ASP A 35 16.74 2.98 10.99
CA ASP A 35 17.27 3.84 9.93
C ASP A 35 17.37 3.16 8.55
N ASP A 36 17.43 1.83 8.49
CA ASP A 36 17.52 1.06 7.24
C ASP A 36 16.94 -0.36 7.42
N ILE A 37 16.66 -1.02 6.31
CA ILE A 37 16.26 -2.44 6.22
C ILE A 37 17.20 -3.13 5.22
N PRO A 38 18.40 -3.56 5.64
CA PRO A 38 19.37 -4.19 4.74
C PRO A 38 18.80 -5.49 4.15
N GLY A 39 19.14 -5.78 2.89
CA GLY A 39 18.68 -6.97 2.18
C GLY A 39 17.24 -6.92 1.64
N LEU A 40 16.50 -5.82 1.85
CA LEU A 40 15.11 -5.67 1.38
C LEU A 40 14.97 -5.91 -0.13
N GLU A 41 15.93 -5.47 -0.94
CA GLU A 41 15.93 -5.64 -2.39
C GLU A 41 15.98 -7.11 -2.84
N ARG A 42 16.40 -8.03 -1.97
CA ARG A 42 16.47 -9.47 -2.25
C ARG A 42 15.20 -10.23 -1.90
N LEU A 43 14.24 -9.59 -1.22
CA LEU A 43 12.97 -10.20 -0.82
C LEU A 43 11.99 -10.34 -2.00
N LYS A 44 12.29 -11.27 -2.92
CA LYS A 44 11.53 -11.48 -4.17
C LYS A 44 10.07 -11.88 -3.95
N ALA A 45 9.76 -12.51 -2.82
CA ALA A 45 8.42 -12.96 -2.48
C ALA A 45 7.59 -11.91 -1.71
N LEU A 46 8.17 -10.75 -1.37
CA LEU A 46 7.51 -9.73 -0.56
C LEU A 46 6.31 -9.15 -1.30
N LYS A 47 5.15 -9.22 -0.65
CA LYS A 47 3.87 -8.71 -1.18
C LYS A 47 3.31 -7.58 -0.32
N ARG A 48 3.70 -7.50 0.96
CA ARG A 48 3.17 -6.52 1.90
C ARG A 48 4.30 -5.92 2.72
N LEU A 49 4.37 -4.60 2.74
CA LEU A 49 5.36 -3.84 3.49
C LEU A 49 4.65 -2.71 4.22
N TYR A 50 4.73 -2.71 5.54
CA TYR A 50 4.10 -1.70 6.37
C TYR A 50 5.17 -0.97 7.18
N MET A 51 5.27 0.35 6.98
CA MET A 51 6.30 1.18 7.60
C MET A 51 5.76 2.53 8.07
N SER A 52 4.44 2.67 8.17
CA SER A 52 3.86 3.90 8.70
C SER A 52 4.42 4.21 10.09
N GLY A 53 4.68 5.48 10.37
CA GLY A 53 5.31 5.88 11.63
C GLY A 53 6.82 5.59 11.75
N CYS A 54 7.47 5.03 10.71
CA CYS A 54 8.94 5.03 10.63
C CYS A 54 9.48 6.45 10.34
N ASN A 55 10.76 6.68 10.63
CA ASN A 55 11.39 7.95 10.34
C ASN A 55 11.67 8.17 8.84
N SER A 56 12.02 9.41 8.48
CA SER A 56 12.28 9.82 7.10
C SER A 56 13.55 9.18 6.51
N ARG A 57 14.54 8.84 7.34
CA ARG A 57 15.77 8.17 6.90
C ARG A 57 15.47 6.76 6.42
N CYS A 58 14.76 5.97 7.23
CA CYS A 58 14.28 4.63 6.85
C CYS A 58 13.45 4.65 5.56
N SER A 59 12.47 5.57 5.50
CA SER A 59 11.63 5.76 4.31
C SER A 59 12.46 6.07 3.05
N SER A 60 13.51 6.88 3.19
CA SER A 60 14.41 7.24 2.09
C SER A 60 15.23 6.03 1.61
N GLU A 61 15.86 5.28 2.52
CA GLU A 61 16.66 4.10 2.15
C GLU A 61 15.81 3.00 1.51
N VAL A 62 14.62 2.74 2.07
CA VAL A 62 13.69 1.78 1.47
C VAL A 62 13.25 2.20 0.06
N LYS A 63 12.95 3.48 -0.16
CA LYS A 63 12.60 3.99 -1.50
C LYS A 63 13.73 3.76 -2.52
N LYS A 64 14.99 3.82 -2.11
CA LYS A 64 16.15 3.52 -2.98
C LYS A 64 16.26 2.03 -3.30
N ARG A 65 15.96 1.15 -2.33
CA ARG A 65 16.02 -0.33 -2.49
C ARG A 65 14.85 -0.91 -3.27
N LEU A 66 13.69 -0.26 -3.23
CA LEU A 66 12.49 -0.72 -3.94
C LEU A 66 12.61 -0.53 -5.47
N SER A 67 12.94 -1.62 -6.16
CA SER A 67 12.98 -1.63 -7.63
C SER A 67 11.57 -1.65 -8.25
N LYS A 68 11.47 -1.21 -9.51
CA LYS A 68 10.25 -1.39 -10.33
C LYS A 68 9.78 -2.85 -10.38
N ALA A 69 10.71 -3.82 -10.32
CA ALA A 69 10.38 -5.24 -10.33
C ALA A 69 9.72 -5.68 -9.01
N SER A 70 10.29 -5.27 -7.88
CA SER A 70 9.73 -5.56 -6.54
C SER A 70 8.33 -4.97 -6.40
N LEU A 71 8.12 -3.72 -6.82
CA LEU A 71 6.81 -3.04 -6.80
C LEU A 71 5.74 -3.70 -7.69
N LYS A 72 6.11 -4.54 -8.67
CA LYS A 72 5.13 -5.31 -9.46
C LYS A 72 4.45 -6.41 -8.65
N MET A 73 5.16 -6.99 -7.66
CA MET A 73 4.66 -8.08 -6.83
C MET A 73 3.95 -7.57 -5.56
N MET A 74 4.25 -6.34 -5.15
CA MET A 74 3.60 -5.68 -4.01
C MET A 74 2.08 -5.60 -4.19
N ARG A 75 1.36 -5.93 -3.12
CA ARG A 75 -0.10 -5.84 -2.98
C ARG A 75 -0.51 -4.70 -2.07
N ASN A 76 0.19 -4.53 -0.94
CA ASN A 76 -0.06 -3.46 0.01
C ASN A 76 1.27 -2.85 0.44
N LEU A 77 1.32 -1.53 0.48
CA LEU A 77 2.47 -0.76 0.93
C LEU A 77 1.95 0.39 1.78
N SER A 78 2.43 0.52 3.03
CA SER A 78 2.20 1.72 3.83
C SER A 78 3.53 2.39 4.16
N LEU A 79 3.58 3.71 3.95
CA LEU A 79 4.78 4.52 4.12
C LEU A 79 4.44 5.83 4.84
N PRO A 80 5.38 6.41 5.61
CA PRO A 80 5.27 7.79 6.06
C PRO A 80 5.18 8.73 4.86
N GLY A 81 4.17 9.60 4.85
CA GLY A 81 3.98 10.58 3.77
C GLY A 81 2.55 11.11 3.68
N ASN A 82 2.46 12.39 3.31
CA ASN A 82 1.20 13.14 3.23
C ASN A 82 0.75 13.45 1.79
N ARG A 83 1.38 12.82 0.79
CA ARG A 83 1.11 13.11 -0.62
C ARG A 83 1.02 11.84 -1.43
N VAL A 84 -0.04 11.75 -2.22
CA VAL A 84 -0.10 10.83 -3.35
C VAL A 84 0.79 11.40 -4.46
N PRO A 85 1.66 10.61 -5.09
CA PRO A 85 2.48 11.10 -6.21
C PRO A 85 1.64 11.62 -7.38
N ASP A 86 2.05 12.73 -7.99
CA ASP A 86 1.29 13.46 -9.02
C ASP A 86 1.01 12.65 -10.30
N TRP A 87 1.72 11.53 -10.52
CA TRP A 87 1.45 10.61 -11.62
C TRP A 87 0.27 9.64 -11.37
N PHE A 88 -0.36 9.70 -10.19
CA PHE A 88 -1.68 9.13 -9.97
C PHE A 88 -2.77 10.09 -10.41
N SER A 89 -3.73 9.58 -11.18
CA SER A 89 -4.99 10.28 -11.42
C SER A 89 -5.71 10.52 -10.08
N GLN A 90 -6.13 11.76 -9.86
CA GLN A 90 -6.87 12.18 -8.67
C GLN A 90 -8.37 12.20 -8.96
N GLY A 91 -9.18 11.84 -7.97
CA GLY A 91 -10.64 11.80 -8.10
C GLY A 91 -11.16 10.55 -8.85
N PRO A 92 -12.43 10.58 -9.31
CA PRO A 92 -13.01 9.50 -10.09
C PRO A 92 -12.27 9.29 -11.41
N VAL A 93 -11.95 8.03 -11.75
CA VAL A 93 -11.22 7.67 -12.97
C VAL A 93 -12.06 6.75 -13.83
N THR A 94 -12.42 7.20 -15.03
CA THR A 94 -13.14 6.39 -16.02
C THR A 94 -12.18 5.52 -16.81
N PHE A 95 -12.44 4.22 -16.85
CA PHE A 95 -11.70 3.27 -17.65
C PHE A 95 -12.14 3.35 -19.11
N SER A 96 -11.16 3.44 -20.01
CA SER A 96 -11.37 3.36 -21.45
C SER A 96 -10.56 2.19 -22.01
N GLU A 97 -11.25 1.20 -22.58
CA GLU A 97 -10.62 0.04 -23.19
C GLU A 97 -9.73 0.48 -24.36
N GLN A 98 -8.56 -0.14 -24.46
CA GLN A 98 -7.55 0.21 -25.46
C GLN A 98 -7.37 -0.98 -26.39
N PRO A 99 -7.44 -0.80 -27.74
CA PRO A 99 -7.21 -1.88 -28.68
C PRO A 99 -5.88 -2.57 -28.43
N ASN A 100 -5.89 -3.91 -28.40
CA ASN A 100 -4.71 -4.75 -28.17
C ASN A 100 -3.97 -4.49 -26.84
N ARG A 101 -4.61 -3.89 -25.83
CA ARG A 101 -4.03 -3.65 -24.51
C ARG A 101 -4.95 -4.15 -23.41
N GLU A 102 -4.56 -5.27 -22.83
CA GLU A 102 -5.27 -5.82 -21.67
C GLU A 102 -4.95 -5.07 -20.38
N LEU A 103 -5.96 -4.84 -19.56
CA LEU A 103 -5.80 -4.29 -18.22
C LEU A 103 -5.11 -5.31 -17.30
N LYS A 104 -3.86 -5.06 -16.93
CA LYS A 104 -3.07 -5.97 -16.08
C LYS A 104 -3.27 -5.77 -14.57
N GLY A 105 -3.88 -4.65 -14.17
CA GLY A 105 -4.16 -4.36 -12.78
C GLY A 105 -4.57 -2.91 -12.54
N VAL A 106 -5.01 -2.64 -11.31
CA VAL A 106 -5.35 -1.31 -10.80
C VAL A 106 -4.49 -1.03 -9.58
N VAL A 107 -3.96 0.19 -9.48
CA VAL A 107 -3.22 0.65 -8.30
C VAL A 107 -3.99 1.83 -7.71
N LEU A 108 -4.31 1.76 -6.43
CA LEU A 108 -4.97 2.81 -5.69
C LEU A 108 -4.01 3.34 -4.63
N ALA A 109 -3.94 4.66 -4.50
CA ALA A 109 -3.15 5.33 -3.47
C ALA A 109 -4.08 6.22 -2.64
N VAL A 110 -3.95 6.15 -1.32
CA VAL A 110 -4.75 6.90 -0.37
C VAL A 110 -3.83 7.48 0.69
N VAL A 111 -4.00 8.76 0.99
CA VAL A 111 -3.40 9.38 2.17
C VAL A 111 -4.45 9.45 3.25
N VAL A 112 -4.13 8.93 4.44
CA VAL A 112 -5.06 8.91 5.57
C VAL A 112 -4.43 9.66 6.74
N ALA A 113 -5.21 10.56 7.33
CA ALA A 113 -4.95 11.15 8.64
C ALA A 113 -5.89 10.50 9.66
N LEU A 114 -5.36 9.99 10.77
CA LEU A 114 -6.15 9.35 11.82
C LEU A 114 -6.13 10.18 13.10
N HIS A 115 -7.27 10.29 13.75
CA HIS A 115 -7.36 10.94 15.05
C HIS A 115 -7.25 9.89 16.16
N HIS A 116 -6.55 10.23 17.24
CA HIS A 116 -6.18 9.31 18.31
C HIS A 116 -7.35 8.67 19.08
N ASP A 117 -8.59 9.14 18.89
CA ASP A 117 -9.80 8.59 19.51
C ASP A 117 -10.36 7.37 18.74
N ASP A 118 -9.83 7.08 17.55
CA ASP A 118 -10.18 5.86 16.81
C ASP A 118 -9.57 4.65 17.53
N GLN A 119 -10.42 3.71 17.96
CA GLN A 119 -10.00 2.42 18.54
C GLN A 119 -8.84 1.85 17.70
N GLN A 120 -7.75 1.42 18.37
CA GLN A 120 -6.54 0.90 17.72
C GLN A 120 -6.84 -0.33 16.85
N LEU A 121 -7.29 -0.09 15.64
CA LEU A 121 -7.55 -1.10 14.63
C LEU A 121 -6.28 -1.30 13.79
N PRO A 122 -5.97 -2.54 13.40
CA PRO A 122 -4.77 -2.82 12.60
C PRO A 122 -4.84 -2.23 11.17
N ASP A 123 -6.06 -1.95 10.70
CA ASP A 123 -6.39 -1.40 9.37
C ASP A 123 -7.22 -0.12 9.52
N VAL A 124 -7.03 0.85 8.62
CA VAL A 124 -7.98 1.96 8.46
C VAL A 124 -9.31 1.40 7.96
N VAL A 125 -10.37 1.60 8.73
CA VAL A 125 -11.72 1.13 8.38
C VAL A 125 -12.48 2.21 7.63
N GLY A 126 -13.39 1.80 6.75
CA GLY A 126 -14.36 2.68 6.10
C GLY A 126 -13.98 3.11 4.69
N ILE A 127 -12.69 3.06 4.33
CA ILE A 127 -12.23 3.46 3.00
C ILE A 127 -12.49 2.35 1.98
N LYS A 128 -13.16 2.71 0.89
CA LYS A 128 -13.64 1.78 -0.14
C LYS A 128 -13.29 2.28 -1.53
N ALA A 129 -12.96 1.34 -2.42
CA ALA A 129 -13.02 1.56 -3.86
C ALA A 129 -14.38 1.12 -4.39
N GLN A 130 -15.05 2.04 -5.07
CA GLN A 130 -16.32 1.80 -5.74
C GLN A 130 -16.11 1.80 -7.24
N ILE A 131 -16.80 0.89 -7.93
CA ILE A 131 -16.89 0.91 -9.39
C ILE A 131 -18.31 1.29 -9.76
N PHE A 132 -18.43 2.28 -10.63
CA PHE A 132 -19.69 2.80 -11.14
C PHE A 132 -19.88 2.42 -12.60
N LYS A 133 -21.13 2.09 -12.94
CA LYS A 133 -21.63 2.09 -14.31
C LYS A 133 -22.69 3.19 -14.40
N LEU A 134 -22.38 4.27 -15.11
CA LEU A 134 -23.16 5.52 -15.02
C LEU A 134 -23.19 5.96 -13.54
N ASP A 135 -24.38 6.09 -12.94
CA ASP A 135 -24.55 6.51 -11.54
C ASP A 135 -24.78 5.34 -10.57
N PHE A 136 -24.75 4.09 -11.06
CA PHE A 136 -25.00 2.91 -10.24
C PHE A 136 -23.69 2.26 -9.78
N VAL A 137 -23.57 2.04 -8.46
CA VAL A 137 -22.46 1.27 -7.89
C VAL A 137 -22.63 -0.21 -8.26
N VAL A 138 -21.68 -0.76 -9.01
CA VAL A 138 -21.66 -2.18 -9.42
C VAL A 138 -20.70 -3.03 -8.59
N LEU A 139 -19.73 -2.40 -7.91
CA LEU A 139 -18.84 -3.07 -6.98
C LEU A 139 -18.47 -2.14 -5.84
N ASN A 140 -18.52 -2.67 -4.62
CA ASN A 140 -17.93 -2.07 -3.43
C ASN A 140 -16.78 -2.95 -2.94
N HIS A 141 -15.58 -2.39 -2.88
CA HIS A 141 -14.38 -3.09 -2.41
C HIS A 141 -13.74 -2.33 -1.26
N THR A 142 -13.65 -2.93 -0.08
CA THR A 142 -12.97 -2.31 1.07
C THR A 142 -11.46 -2.38 0.87
N LEU A 143 -10.78 -1.27 1.09
CA LEU A 143 -9.32 -1.23 0.99
C LEU A 143 -8.69 -1.79 2.27
N HIS A 144 -7.70 -2.67 2.10
CA HIS A 144 -6.90 -3.20 3.21
C HIS A 144 -5.74 -2.26 3.52
N LEU A 145 -6.00 -1.28 4.36
CA LEU A 145 -5.07 -0.21 4.70
C LEU A 145 -4.38 -0.50 6.03
N SER A 146 -3.66 -1.62 6.08
CA SER A 146 -2.94 -2.05 7.29
C SER A 146 -1.72 -1.20 7.57
N GLY A 147 -1.21 -1.35 8.80
CA GLY A 147 -0.02 -0.65 9.25
C GLY A 147 -0.34 0.76 9.69
N VAL A 148 -1.48 0.94 10.38
CA VAL A 148 -1.90 2.20 10.97
C VAL A 148 -0.90 2.65 12.05
N PRO A 149 -0.29 3.84 11.95
CA PRO A 149 0.63 4.34 12.96
C PRO A 149 -0.16 4.74 14.21
N ARG A 150 0.55 4.83 15.33
CA ARG A 150 -0.05 5.34 16.56
C ARG A 150 -0.22 6.84 16.56
N THR A 151 0.42 7.58 15.66
CA THR A 151 0.42 9.04 15.62
C THR A 151 -0.61 9.56 14.61
N SER A 152 -1.10 10.78 14.79
CA SER A 152 -1.96 11.47 13.82
C SER A 152 -1.24 11.97 12.55
N ASN A 153 -0.05 11.44 12.24
CA ASN A 153 0.67 11.83 11.04
C ASN A 153 0.03 11.18 9.82
N ASP A 154 -0.07 11.93 8.72
CA ASP A 154 -0.52 11.40 7.44
C ASP A 154 0.35 10.23 6.96
N GLN A 155 -0.31 9.21 6.43
CA GLN A 155 0.36 8.04 5.86
C GLN A 155 -0.14 7.74 4.46
N LEU A 156 0.78 7.37 3.59
CA LEU A 156 0.49 6.93 2.25
C LEU A 156 0.30 5.42 2.25
N HIS A 157 -0.88 4.98 1.84
CA HIS A 157 -1.18 3.58 1.55
C HIS A 157 -1.33 3.37 0.05
N ILE A 158 -0.68 2.34 -0.48
CA ILE A 158 -0.80 1.91 -1.88
C ILE A 158 -1.31 0.48 -1.92
N CYS A 159 -2.42 0.27 -2.61
CA CYS A 159 -3.05 -1.03 -2.84
C CYS A 159 -2.99 -1.39 -4.31
N ARG A 160 -2.45 -2.57 -4.65
CA ARG A 160 -2.32 -3.07 -6.02
C ARG A 160 -3.15 -4.33 -6.23
N TYR A 161 -4.05 -4.24 -7.20
CA TYR A 161 -4.97 -5.30 -7.58
C TYR A 161 -4.56 -5.87 -8.94
N PRO A 162 -4.26 -7.17 -9.05
CA PRO A 162 -3.90 -7.81 -10.31
C PRO A 162 -5.12 -8.03 -11.20
N HIS A 163 -4.89 -8.31 -12.49
CA HIS A 163 -5.92 -8.61 -13.49
C HIS A 163 -6.93 -9.69 -13.07
N HIS A 164 -6.56 -10.61 -12.18
CA HIS A 164 -7.46 -11.68 -11.73
C HIS A 164 -8.38 -11.29 -10.56
N HIS A 165 -8.13 -10.13 -9.94
CA HIS A 165 -8.93 -9.63 -8.82
C HIS A 165 -10.31 -9.16 -9.30
N PRO A 166 -11.40 -9.39 -8.54
CA PRO A 166 -12.75 -9.00 -8.94
C PRO A 166 -12.87 -7.53 -9.38
N MET A 167 -12.23 -6.61 -8.63
CA MET A 167 -12.21 -5.18 -8.95
C MET A 167 -11.63 -4.86 -10.34
N VAL A 168 -10.69 -5.66 -10.84
CA VAL A 168 -10.09 -5.46 -12.17
C VAL A 168 -10.88 -6.20 -13.23
N LYS A 169 -11.31 -7.44 -12.93
CA LYS A 169 -12.10 -8.28 -13.86
C LYS A 169 -13.46 -7.68 -14.21
N MET A 170 -14.08 -6.95 -13.28
CA MET A 170 -15.40 -6.36 -13.48
C MET A 170 -15.36 -5.02 -14.22
N LEU A 171 -14.19 -4.41 -14.36
CA LEU A 171 -14.03 -3.13 -15.02
C LEU A 171 -14.22 -3.30 -16.53
N LYS A 172 -15.15 -2.52 -17.09
CA LYS A 172 -15.47 -2.50 -18.52
C LYS A 172 -15.35 -1.08 -19.05
N ASP A 173 -15.25 -0.93 -20.36
CA ASP A 173 -15.25 0.38 -21.00
C ASP A 173 -16.36 1.30 -20.46
N GLY A 174 -15.98 2.53 -20.11
CA GLY A 174 -16.85 3.55 -19.54
C GLY A 174 -17.14 3.42 -18.03
N TYR A 175 -16.60 2.41 -17.33
CA TYR A 175 -16.80 2.27 -15.88
C TYR A 175 -15.87 3.19 -15.11
N THR A 176 -16.36 3.79 -14.03
CA THR A 176 -15.60 4.74 -13.23
C THR A 176 -15.19 4.13 -11.90
N VAL A 177 -13.91 4.25 -11.54
CA VAL A 177 -13.37 3.85 -10.23
C VAL A 177 -13.23 5.10 -9.37
N GLN A 178 -13.74 5.05 -8.14
CA GLN A 178 -13.60 6.13 -7.17
C GLN A 178 -13.23 5.53 -5.81
N VAL A 179 -12.33 6.20 -5.09
CA VAL A 179 -12.06 5.90 -3.68
C VAL A 179 -12.89 6.86 -2.83
N VAL A 180 -13.63 6.31 -1.87
CA VAL A 180 -14.51 7.02 -0.93
C VAL A 180 -14.25 6.60 0.51
#